data_AF-A0A1Q5ALJ2-F1
#
_entry.id   AF-A0A1Q5ALJ2-F1
#
_cell.length_a   1.000
_cell.length_b   1.000
_cell.length_c   1.000
_cell.angle_alpha   90.00
_cell.angle_beta   90.00
_cell.angle_gamma   90.00
#
_symmetry.space_group_name_H-M   'P 1'
#
loop_
_entity.id
_entity.type
_entity.pdbx_description
1 polymer ?
#
loop_
_entity_poly.entity_id
_entity_poly.type
_entity_poly.pdbx_seq_one_letter_code
_entity_poly.pdbx_strand_id
1 'polypeptide(L)'
;MEWIPLVSTALGAAIGVGSTLLADRARWRRDRAGQDLDVRRQLYAEYTAALSRIRTALNECAQKDIPAVERARRVREVFLTPGAYEIRHQLAIVAPPEIVEASRSAFVVLRDTRDLLVAGASVDDAAYVALEERFDAAVAELRTVMRLDLGAAKSITGR
;
A
#
# COMPACT_ATOMS: atom_id res chain seq x y z
N MET A 1 26.47 50.61 -36.77
CA MET A 1 26.39 49.21 -37.24
C MET A 1 27.07 48.24 -36.25
N GLU A 2 26.94 48.43 -34.92
CA GLU A 2 27.66 47.61 -33.91
C GLU A 2 26.75 46.78 -32.98
N TRP A 3 25.43 46.82 -33.20
CA TRP A 3 24.45 46.27 -32.25
C TRP A 3 24.02 44.85 -32.63
N ILE A 4 24.18 44.47 -33.91
CA ILE A 4 23.88 43.14 -34.43
C ILE A 4 24.69 42.02 -33.73
N PRO A 5 26.02 42.15 -33.50
CA PRO A 5 26.81 41.11 -32.82
C PRO A 5 26.43 40.92 -31.35
N LEU A 6 26.08 42.02 -30.66
CA LEU A 6 25.63 42.02 -29.27
C LEU A 6 24.27 41.31 -29.14
N VAL A 7 23.34 41.58 -30.05
CA VAL A 7 22.03 40.92 -30.08
C VAL A 7 22.16 39.42 -30.36
N SER A 8 23.02 39.02 -31.30
CA SER A 8 23.24 37.59 -31.59
C SER A 8 23.88 36.83 -30.43
N THR A 9 24.80 37.46 -29.70
CA THR A 9 25.45 36.85 -28.52
C THR A 9 24.46 36.73 -27.36
N ALA A 10 23.65 37.77 -27.11
CA ALA A 10 22.60 37.75 -26.09
C ALA A 10 21.54 36.69 -26.40
N LEU A 11 21.15 36.53 -27.66
CA LEU A 11 20.20 35.52 -28.10
C LEU A 11 20.76 34.10 -27.94
N GLY A 12 22.02 33.88 -28.32
CA GLY A 12 22.70 32.59 -28.13
C GLY A 12 22.84 32.21 -26.65
N ALA A 13 23.18 33.18 -25.79
CA ALA A 13 23.24 32.97 -24.35
C ALA A 13 21.86 32.66 -23.74
N ALA A 14 20.81 33.37 -24.18
CA ALA A 14 19.44 33.12 -23.72
C ALA A 14 18.93 31.73 -24.12
N ILE A 15 19.23 31.27 -25.35
CA ILE A 15 18.87 29.93 -25.82
C ILE A 15 19.64 28.85 -25.04
N GLY A 16 20.93 29.05 -24.78
CA GLY A 16 21.75 28.12 -23.98
C GLY A 16 21.27 28.00 -22.53
N VAL A 17 21.00 29.12 -21.87
CA VAL A 17 20.50 29.15 -20.48
C VAL A 17 19.07 28.61 -20.40
N GLY A 18 18.19 29.00 -21.33
CA GLY A 18 16.80 28.53 -21.39
C GLY A 18 16.69 27.02 -21.60
N SER A 19 17.54 26.45 -22.46
CA SER A 19 17.59 25.00 -22.70
C SER A 19 18.04 24.22 -21.46
N THR A 20 19.00 24.76 -20.71
CA THR A 20 19.52 24.15 -19.49
C THR A 20 18.47 24.16 -18.37
N LEU A 21 17.77 25.28 -18.18
CA LEU A 21 16.69 25.40 -17.18
C LEU A 21 15.48 24.50 -17.49
N LEU A 22 15.12 24.35 -18.76
CA LEU A 22 14.07 23.42 -19.19
C LEU A 22 14.47 21.96 -18.95
N ALA A 23 15.71 21.59 -19.28
CA ALA A 23 16.23 20.26 -19.03
C ALA A 23 16.28 19.95 -17.52
N ASP A 24 16.68 20.92 -16.71
CA ASP A 24 16.75 20.78 -15.25
C ASP A 24 15.35 20.70 -14.62
N ARG A 25 14.40 21.53 -15.10
CA ARG A 25 12.99 21.47 -14.69
C ARG A 25 12.35 20.12 -15.03
N ALA A 26 12.67 19.56 -16.21
CA ALA A 26 12.18 18.26 -16.63
C ALA A 26 12.82 17.12 -15.82
N ARG A 27 14.11 17.22 -15.50
CA ARG A 27 14.81 16.28 -14.61
C ARG A 27 14.21 16.31 -13.22
N TRP A 28 14.01 17.48 -12.63
CA TRP A 28 13.42 17.63 -11.31
C TRP A 28 11.97 17.14 -11.23
N ARG A 29 11.17 17.34 -12.30
CA ARG A 29 9.82 16.75 -12.39
C ARG A 29 9.87 15.22 -12.44
N ARG A 30 10.81 14.64 -13.19
CA ARG A 30 11.00 13.18 -13.27
C ARG A 30 11.47 12.61 -11.94
N ASP A 31 12.42 13.26 -11.29
CA ASP A 31 12.96 12.80 -10.01
C ASP A 31 11.89 12.84 -8.91
N ARG A 32 11.05 13.88 -8.88
CA ARG A 32 9.90 13.94 -7.96
C ARG A 32 8.84 12.88 -8.25
N ALA A 33 8.50 12.67 -9.52
CA ALA A 33 7.55 11.62 -9.89
C ALA A 33 8.09 10.21 -9.53
N GLY A 34 9.41 10.00 -9.66
CA GLY A 34 10.08 8.78 -9.22
C GLY A 34 10.03 8.61 -7.71
N GLN A 35 10.35 9.66 -6.94
CA GLN A 35 10.28 9.63 -5.47
C GLN A 35 8.86 9.32 -4.96
N ASP A 36 7.83 9.93 -5.54
CA ASP A 36 6.43 9.66 -5.15
C ASP A 36 6.01 8.21 -5.46
N LEU A 37 6.54 7.60 -6.53
CA LEU A 37 6.31 6.19 -6.85
C LEU A 37 7.05 5.26 -5.87
N ASP A 38 8.29 5.58 -5.52
CA ASP A 38 9.09 4.78 -4.59
C ASP A 38 8.49 4.81 -3.17
N VAL A 39 8.03 5.98 -2.70
CA VAL A 39 7.32 6.11 -1.42
C VAL A 39 6.05 5.26 -1.41
N ARG A 40 5.23 5.33 -2.46
CA ARG A 40 4.01 4.50 -2.56
C ARG A 40 4.33 3.02 -2.59
N ARG A 41 5.32 2.60 -3.39
CA ARG A 41 5.76 1.21 -3.48
C ARG A 41 6.19 0.66 -2.11
N GLN A 42 6.97 1.45 -1.37
CA GLN A 42 7.41 1.08 -0.02
C GLN A 42 6.22 0.93 0.93
N LEU A 43 5.32 1.92 0.98
CA LEU A 43 4.12 1.87 1.82
C LEU A 43 3.22 0.67 1.48
N TYR A 44 3.07 0.33 0.21
CA TYR A 44 2.27 -0.82 -0.24
C TYR A 44 2.90 -2.15 0.22
N ALA A 45 4.22 -2.29 0.10
CA ALA A 45 4.94 -3.46 0.58
C ALA A 45 4.84 -3.60 2.10
N GLU A 46 5.05 -2.52 2.85
CA GLU A 46 4.96 -2.52 4.32
C GLU A 46 3.56 -2.86 4.80
N TYR A 47 2.53 -2.28 4.17
CA TYR A 47 1.14 -2.54 4.53
C TYR A 47 0.73 -3.99 4.29
N THR A 48 1.04 -4.53 3.11
CA THR A 48 0.70 -5.93 2.78
C THR A 48 1.48 -6.93 3.66
N ALA A 49 2.72 -6.62 4.03
CA ALA A 49 3.48 -7.40 5.00
C ALA A 49 2.86 -7.34 6.40
N ALA A 50 2.40 -6.16 6.85
CA ALA A 50 1.70 -6.00 8.12
C ALA A 50 0.39 -6.82 8.16
N LEU A 51 -0.40 -6.80 7.09
CA LEU A 51 -1.61 -7.62 6.97
C LEU A 51 -1.28 -9.12 7.04
N SER A 52 -0.23 -9.57 6.35
CA SER A 52 0.19 -10.97 6.39
C SER A 52 0.64 -11.41 7.79
N ARG A 53 1.37 -10.55 8.51
CA ARG A 53 1.78 -10.85 9.89
C ARG A 53 0.59 -11.00 10.82
N ILE A 54 -0.41 -10.11 10.72
CA ILE A 54 -1.63 -10.20 11.51
C ILE A 54 -2.38 -11.49 11.18
N ARG A 55 -2.56 -11.83 9.89
CA ARG A 55 -3.21 -13.10 9.50
C ARG A 55 -2.50 -14.31 10.10
N THR A 56 -1.18 -14.41 9.93
CA THR A 56 -0.42 -15.56 10.46
C THR A 56 -0.60 -15.69 11.97
N ALA A 57 -0.53 -14.58 12.70
CA ALA A 57 -0.72 -14.58 14.14
C ALA A 57 -2.17 -14.94 14.56
N LEU A 58 -3.18 -14.55 13.79
CA LEU A 58 -4.56 -14.99 14.00
C LEU A 58 -4.73 -16.50 13.74
N ASN A 59 -4.19 -17.01 12.64
CA ASN A 59 -4.20 -18.44 12.31
C ASN A 59 -3.52 -19.27 13.41
N GLU A 60 -2.39 -18.80 13.95
CA GLU A 60 -1.74 -19.45 15.08
C GLU A 60 -2.58 -19.46 16.36
N CYS A 61 -3.37 -18.40 16.60
CA CYS A 61 -4.29 -18.35 17.75
C CYS A 61 -5.51 -19.25 17.56
N ALA A 62 -5.94 -19.48 16.31
CA ALA A 62 -7.04 -20.36 15.96
C ALA A 62 -6.67 -21.85 16.08
N GLN A 63 -5.45 -22.22 15.69
CA GLN A 63 -4.98 -23.62 15.63
C GLN A 63 -4.59 -24.24 16.98
N LYS A 64 -4.25 -23.44 17.98
CA LYS A 64 -3.76 -23.94 19.27
C LYS A 64 -4.93 -24.21 20.22
N ASP A 65 -4.85 -25.28 21.02
CA ASP A 65 -5.69 -25.55 22.20
C ASP A 65 -5.43 -24.54 23.34
N ILE A 66 -5.45 -23.25 23.00
CA ILE A 66 -5.34 -22.16 23.94
C ILE A 66 -6.71 -21.97 24.59
N PRO A 67 -6.78 -21.93 25.94
CA PRO A 67 -8.00 -21.56 26.65
C PRO A 67 -8.57 -20.23 26.12
N ALA A 68 -9.89 -20.14 25.95
CA ALA A 68 -10.54 -19.00 25.30
C ALA A 68 -10.11 -17.62 25.84
N VAL A 69 -9.89 -17.51 27.16
CA VAL A 69 -9.43 -16.27 27.82
C VAL A 69 -8.03 -15.85 27.37
N GLU A 70 -7.11 -16.82 27.27
CA GLU A 70 -5.73 -16.60 26.84
C GLU A 70 -5.66 -16.32 25.32
N ARG A 71 -6.55 -16.96 24.54
CA ARG A 71 -6.70 -16.72 23.10
C ARG A 71 -7.12 -15.27 22.84
N ALA A 72 -8.14 -14.80 23.52
CA ALA A 72 -8.63 -13.42 23.38
C ALA A 72 -7.57 -12.39 23.79
N ARG A 73 -6.75 -12.67 24.82
CA ARG A 73 -5.64 -11.81 25.23
C ARG A 73 -4.57 -11.71 24.14
N ARG A 74 -4.10 -12.85 23.60
CA ARG A 74 -3.07 -12.87 22.55
C ARG A 74 -3.56 -12.24 21.25
N VAL A 75 -4.80 -12.52 20.86
CA VAL A 75 -5.42 -11.89 19.68
C VAL A 75 -5.45 -10.36 19.83
N ARG A 76 -5.77 -9.84 21.02
CA ARG A 76 -5.69 -8.39 21.29
C ARG A 76 -4.25 -7.86 21.22
N GLU A 77 -3.27 -8.55 21.80
CA GLU A 77 -1.86 -8.13 21.77
C GLU A 77 -1.30 -8.07 20.34
N VAL A 78 -1.66 -9.02 19.49
CA VAL A 78 -1.31 -9.03 18.06
C VAL A 78 -1.87 -7.81 17.33
N PHE A 79 -3.11 -7.42 17.62
CA PHE A 79 -3.74 -6.23 17.03
C PHE A 79 -3.23 -4.91 17.59
N LEU A 80 -2.74 -4.91 18.83
CA LEU A 80 -2.10 -3.77 19.48
C LEU A 80 -0.63 -3.60 19.06
N THR A 81 -0.05 -4.60 18.36
CA THR A 81 1.30 -4.48 17.83
C THR A 81 1.34 -3.35 16.80
N PRO A 82 2.19 -2.31 17.00
CA PRO A 82 2.24 -1.15 16.12
C PRO A 82 2.60 -1.54 14.69
N GLY A 83 1.92 -0.93 13.71
CA GLY A 83 2.27 -1.08 12.30
C GLY A 83 1.07 -0.96 11.37
N ALA A 84 0.08 -1.84 11.46
CA ALA A 84 -0.99 -1.86 10.44
C ALA A 84 -1.90 -0.62 10.49
N TYR A 85 -2.23 -0.13 11.69
CA TYR A 85 -3.03 1.09 11.86
C TYR A 85 -2.25 2.33 11.40
N GLU A 86 -0.99 2.45 11.79
CA GLU A 86 -0.12 3.57 11.44
C GLU A 86 0.11 3.65 9.93
N ILE A 87 0.47 2.53 9.30
CA ILE A 87 0.67 2.45 7.85
C ILE A 87 -0.64 2.74 7.12
N ARG A 88 -1.80 2.31 7.64
CA ARG A 88 -3.11 2.65 7.06
C ARG A 88 -3.38 4.15 7.09
N HIS A 89 -3.02 4.85 8.17
CA HIS A 89 -3.15 6.31 8.23
C HIS A 89 -2.23 7.01 7.23
N GLN A 90 -1.01 6.51 7.04
CA GLN A 90 -0.10 7.01 6.01
C GLN A 90 -0.64 6.74 4.59
N LEU A 91 -1.22 5.56 4.35
CA LEU A 91 -1.88 5.19 3.09
C LEU A 91 -3.01 6.18 2.76
N ALA A 92 -3.81 6.57 3.76
CA ALA A 92 -4.92 7.50 3.57
C ALA A 92 -4.47 8.91 3.15
N ILE A 93 -3.20 9.26 3.37
CA ILE A 93 -2.62 10.56 2.98
C ILE A 93 -1.98 10.46 1.59
N VAL A 94 -1.30 9.35 1.29
CA VAL A 94 -0.40 9.24 0.12
C VAL A 94 -1.02 8.47 -1.05
N ALA A 95 -1.94 7.54 -0.79
CA ALA A 95 -2.48 6.66 -1.81
C ALA A 95 -3.80 7.18 -2.41
N PRO A 96 -4.09 6.83 -3.68
CA PRO A 96 -5.39 7.08 -4.29
C PRO A 96 -6.56 6.46 -3.51
N PRO A 97 -7.78 7.03 -3.62
CA PRO A 97 -8.97 6.57 -2.91
C PRO A 97 -9.27 5.08 -3.09
N GLU A 98 -9.03 4.53 -4.28
CA GLU A 98 -9.30 3.12 -4.61
C GLU A 98 -8.44 2.18 -3.74
N ILE A 99 -7.19 2.57 -3.48
CA ILE A 99 -6.29 1.80 -2.61
C ILE A 99 -6.69 1.94 -1.16
N VAL A 100 -7.12 3.13 -0.74
CA VAL A 100 -7.61 3.38 0.63
C VAL A 100 -8.84 2.52 0.93
N GLU A 101 -9.77 2.40 -0.02
CA GLU A 101 -10.97 1.58 0.14
C GLU A 101 -10.66 0.08 0.09
N ALA A 102 -9.82 -0.38 -0.83
CA ALA A 102 -9.38 -1.78 -0.84
C ALA A 102 -8.60 -2.15 0.45
N SER A 103 -7.78 -1.22 0.96
CA SER A 103 -7.06 -1.37 2.24
C SER A 103 -8.04 -1.47 3.40
N ARG A 104 -9.06 -0.59 3.44
CA ARG A 104 -10.14 -0.64 4.44
C ARG A 104 -10.86 -1.98 4.39
N SER A 105 -11.22 -2.47 3.20
CA SER A 105 -11.91 -3.74 3.03
C SER A 105 -11.13 -4.91 3.64
N ALA A 106 -9.84 -5.04 3.29
CA ALA A 106 -8.97 -6.08 3.85
C ALA A 106 -8.83 -5.97 5.38
N PHE A 107 -8.73 -4.73 5.90
CA PHE A 107 -8.62 -4.50 7.33
C PHE A 107 -9.90 -4.84 8.10
N VAL A 108 -11.07 -4.57 7.53
CA VAL A 108 -12.36 -4.94 8.14
C VAL A 108 -12.47 -6.44 8.28
N VAL A 109 -12.07 -7.23 7.27
CA VAL A 109 -12.10 -8.69 7.37
C VAL A 109 -11.21 -9.18 8.51
N LEU A 110 -9.99 -8.66 8.68
CA LEU A 110 -9.12 -9.02 9.82
C LEU A 110 -9.78 -8.73 11.16
N ARG A 111 -10.44 -7.58 11.28
CA ARG A 111 -11.17 -7.20 12.50
C ARG A 111 -12.33 -8.16 12.77
N ASP A 112 -13.06 -8.56 11.74
CA ASP A 112 -14.16 -9.52 11.86
C ASP A 112 -13.62 -10.91 12.26
N THR A 113 -12.48 -11.34 11.70
CA THR A 113 -11.79 -12.59 12.12
C THR A 113 -11.36 -12.54 13.58
N ARG A 114 -10.81 -11.40 14.03
CA ARG A 114 -10.46 -11.17 15.43
C ARG A 114 -11.68 -11.32 16.34
N ASP A 115 -12.78 -10.67 15.99
CA ASP A 115 -14.01 -10.68 16.79
C ASP A 115 -14.60 -12.09 16.87
N LEU A 116 -14.53 -12.85 15.78
CA LEU A 116 -14.93 -14.26 15.72
C LEU A 116 -14.05 -15.15 16.62
N LEU A 117 -12.72 -14.97 16.58
CA LEU A 117 -11.79 -15.72 17.44
C LEU A 117 -11.93 -15.38 18.92
N VAL A 118 -12.24 -14.12 19.25
CA VAL A 118 -12.55 -13.69 20.62
C VAL A 118 -13.85 -14.33 21.12
N ALA A 119 -14.83 -14.55 20.23
CA ALA A 119 -16.05 -15.28 20.54
C ALA A 119 -15.83 -16.81 20.72
N GLY A 120 -14.61 -17.30 20.47
CA GLY A 120 -14.22 -18.69 20.73
C GLY A 120 -14.29 -19.62 19.52
N ALA A 121 -14.46 -19.09 18.31
CA ALA A 121 -14.45 -19.90 17.10
C ALA A 121 -13.12 -20.63 16.88
N SER A 122 -13.20 -21.78 16.22
CA SER A 122 -12.09 -22.61 15.78
C SER A 122 -11.84 -22.47 14.28
N VAL A 123 -10.70 -22.98 13.81
CA VAL A 123 -10.33 -23.04 12.39
C VAL A 123 -11.31 -23.89 11.56
N ASP A 124 -11.96 -24.87 12.18
CA ASP A 124 -12.91 -25.78 11.52
C ASP A 124 -14.31 -25.17 11.37
N ASP A 125 -14.57 -24.02 12.00
CA ASP A 125 -15.87 -23.37 11.89
C ASP A 125 -16.05 -22.80 10.47
N ALA A 126 -17.20 -23.09 9.86
CA ALA A 126 -17.52 -22.57 8.52
C ALA A 126 -17.45 -21.02 8.46
N ALA A 127 -17.76 -20.34 9.57
CA ALA A 127 -17.64 -18.89 9.68
C ALA A 127 -16.18 -18.41 9.59
N TYR A 128 -15.23 -19.18 10.14
CA TYR A 128 -13.81 -18.89 10.06
C TYR A 128 -13.28 -19.07 8.64
N VAL A 129 -13.61 -20.20 8.01
CA VAL A 129 -13.23 -20.51 6.62
C VAL A 129 -13.74 -19.42 5.66
N ALA A 130 -15.00 -19.01 5.81
CA ALA A 130 -15.57 -17.94 4.98
C ALA A 130 -14.86 -16.59 5.16
N LEU A 131 -14.35 -16.28 6.36
CA LEU A 131 -13.57 -15.06 6.60
C LEU A 131 -12.17 -15.15 6.01
N GLU A 132 -11.51 -16.31 6.05
CA GLU A 132 -10.22 -16.51 5.37
C GLU A 132 -10.37 -16.31 3.85
N GLU A 133 -11.39 -16.90 3.22
CA GLU A 133 -11.69 -16.71 1.79
C GLU A 133 -11.95 -15.24 1.45
N ARG A 134 -12.75 -14.55 2.28
CA ARG A 134 -13.01 -13.11 2.11
C ARG A 134 -11.75 -12.28 2.28
N PHE A 135 -10.85 -12.66 3.18
CA PHE A 135 -9.60 -11.95 3.40
C PHE A 135 -8.66 -12.13 2.20
N ASP A 136 -8.54 -13.35 1.68
CA ASP A 136 -7.76 -13.63 0.48
C ASP A 136 -8.27 -12.85 -0.72
N ALA A 137 -9.59 -12.78 -0.92
CA ALA A 137 -10.20 -11.98 -1.98
C ALA A 137 -9.89 -10.48 -1.81
N ALA A 138 -10.05 -9.94 -0.60
CA ALA A 138 -9.78 -8.52 -0.33
C ALA A 138 -8.30 -8.16 -0.51
N VAL A 139 -7.38 -9.04 -0.12
CA VAL A 139 -5.94 -8.84 -0.34
C VAL A 139 -5.57 -8.96 -1.83
N ALA A 140 -6.21 -9.86 -2.57
CA ALA A 140 -6.02 -9.97 -4.01
C ALA A 140 -6.49 -8.71 -4.76
N GLU A 141 -7.66 -8.16 -4.38
CA GLU A 141 -8.15 -6.89 -4.89
C GLU A 141 -7.19 -5.74 -4.55
N LEU A 142 -6.76 -5.63 -3.29
CA LEU A 142 -5.80 -4.63 -2.84
C LEU A 142 -4.50 -4.67 -3.65
N ARG A 143 -3.93 -5.87 -3.85
CA ARG A 143 -2.73 -6.04 -4.68
C ARG A 143 -2.98 -5.66 -6.14
N THR A 144 -4.17 -5.92 -6.66
CA THR A 144 -4.54 -5.56 -8.03
C THR A 144 -4.55 -4.03 -8.21
N VAL A 145 -5.22 -3.30 -7.31
CA VAL A 145 -5.26 -1.83 -7.39
C VAL A 145 -3.89 -1.18 -7.14
N MET A 146 -3.10 -1.71 -6.20
CA MET A 146 -1.72 -1.25 -5.96
C MET A 146 -0.82 -1.46 -7.18
N ARG A 147 -0.95 -2.61 -7.86
CA ARG A 147 -0.19 -2.88 -9.09
C ARG A 147 -0.56 -1.92 -10.22
N LEU A 148 -1.84 -1.62 -10.37
CA LEU A 148 -2.31 -0.67 -11.38
C LEU A 148 -1.79 0.75 -11.09
N ASP A 149 -1.81 1.19 -9.83
CA ASP A 149 -1.25 2.50 -9.44
C ASP A 149 0.25 2.60 -9.72
N LEU A 150 1.01 1.53 -9.49
CA LEU A 150 2.44 1.46 -9.79
C LEU A 150 2.75 1.31 -11.30
N GLY A 151 1.73 1.37 -12.18
CA GLY A 151 1.89 1.28 -13.63
C GLY A 151 2.16 -0.13 -14.15
N ALA A 152 1.92 -1.18 -13.35
CA ALA A 152 1.98 -2.54 -13.86
C ALA A 152 0.83 -2.78 -14.85
N ALA A 153 1.14 -3.38 -16.00
CA ALA A 153 0.11 -3.77 -16.95
C ALA A 153 -0.91 -4.70 -16.26
N LYS A 154 -2.22 -4.47 -16.53
CA LYS A 154 -3.29 -5.39 -16.17
C LYS A 154 -2.87 -6.76 -16.70
N SER A 155 -2.69 -7.73 -15.81
CA SER A 155 -2.05 -9.00 -16.15
C SER A 155 -2.67 -9.60 -17.41
N ILE A 156 -1.82 -10.04 -18.32
CA ILE A 156 -2.22 -10.92 -19.42
C ILE A 156 -2.76 -12.20 -18.76
N THR A 157 -3.95 -12.65 -19.19
CA THR A 157 -4.71 -13.88 -18.80
C THR A 157 -5.95 -13.58 -17.93
N GLY A 158 -7.17 -14.04 -18.26
CA GLY A 158 -7.57 -15.15 -19.13
C GLY A 158 -8.79 -14.88 -20.01
N ARG A 159 -8.70 -15.42 -21.22
CA ARG A 159 -9.78 -15.69 -22.17
C ARG A 159 -10.19 -17.16 -21.98
#